data_AF-C5HEZ5-F1
#
_entry.id   AF-C5HEZ5-F1
#
_cell.length_a   1.000
_cell.length_b   1.000
_cell.length_c   1.000
_cell.angle_alpha   90.00
_cell.angle_beta   90.00
_cell.angle_gamma   90.00
#
_symmetry.space_group_name_H-M   'P 1'
#
loop_
_entity.id
_entity.type
_entity.pdbx_description
1 polymer ?
#
loop_
_entity_poly.entity_id
_entity_poly.type
_entity_poly.pdbx_seq_one_letter_code
_entity_poly.pdbx_strand_id
1 'polypeptide(L)'
;GIFYVIFYAFLAGFFAVMLTVFYQTIDTNHMPKYTPGGGGSLLRHPAMGFRPLPRSDNVESTLIWYKNGDNKDIEHWTNSLDDFIKPYEGAGGELSGQHLVECAEDKLPRDDEVCRFQDKWLTDKCQKA
;
A
#
# COMPACT_ATOMS: atom_id res chain seq x y z
N GLY A 1 -14.96 38.01 -22.78
CA GLY A 1 -14.00 36.89 -22.88
C GLY A 1 -12.70 37.20 -22.19
N ILE A 2 -11.89 38.09 -22.76
CA ILE A 2 -10.50 38.38 -22.34
C ILE A 2 -10.38 38.81 -20.87
N PHE A 3 -11.28 39.68 -20.37
CA PHE A 3 -11.30 40.08 -18.96
C PHE A 3 -11.35 38.87 -18.00
N TYR A 4 -12.26 37.92 -18.25
CA TYR A 4 -12.39 36.74 -17.41
C TYR A 4 -11.17 35.82 -17.49
N VAL A 5 -10.55 35.69 -18.67
CA VAL A 5 -9.31 34.92 -18.83
C VAL A 5 -8.19 35.51 -17.98
N ILE A 6 -8.00 36.83 -18.04
CA ILE A 6 -6.97 37.52 -17.24
C ILE A 6 -7.30 37.40 -15.75
N PHE A 7 -8.56 37.66 -15.36
CA PHE A 7 -8.99 37.57 -13.96
C PHE A 7 -8.77 36.17 -13.36
N TYR A 8 -9.18 35.11 -14.06
CA TYR A 8 -9.00 33.74 -13.57
C TYR A 8 -7.53 33.29 -13.62
N ALA A 9 -6.71 33.82 -14.53
CA ALA A 9 -5.27 33.55 -14.53
C ALA A 9 -4.59 34.10 -13.25
N PHE A 10 -4.94 35.31 -12.82
CA PHE A 10 -4.45 35.86 -11.54
C PHE A 10 -4.98 35.08 -10.33
N LEU A 11 -6.24 34.66 -10.35
CA LEU A 11 -6.82 33.83 -9.28
C LEU A 11 -6.11 32.48 -9.16
N ALA A 12 -5.88 31.81 -10.29
CA ALA A 12 -5.14 30.55 -10.34
C ALA A 12 -3.67 30.73 -9.89
N GLY A 13 -3.03 31.84 -10.28
CA GLY A 13 -1.69 32.19 -9.82
C GLY A 13 -1.62 32.41 -8.31
N PHE A 14 -2.57 33.16 -7.74
CA PHE A 14 -2.68 33.34 -6.29
C PHE A 14 -2.88 32.01 -5.55
N PHE A 15 -3.77 31.15 -6.05
CA PHE A 15 -3.98 29.82 -5.51
C PHE A 15 -2.69 28.97 -5.56
N ALA A 16 -1.99 28.97 -6.69
CA ALA A 16 -0.73 28.24 -6.85
C ALA A 16 0.34 28.73 -5.87
N VAL A 17 0.49 30.04 -5.68
CA VAL A 17 1.45 30.61 -4.71
C VAL A 17 1.08 30.20 -3.28
N MET A 18 -0.19 30.27 -2.90
CA MET A 18 -0.64 29.82 -1.57
C MET A 18 -0.41 28.32 -1.38
N LEU A 19 -0.62 27.51 -2.43
CA LEU A 19 -0.34 26.08 -2.39
C LEU A 19 1.17 25.80 -2.26
N THR A 20 2.04 26.57 -2.93
CA THR A 20 3.50 26.47 -2.76
C THR A 20 3.92 26.78 -1.33
N VAL A 21 3.38 27.85 -0.74
CA VAL A 21 3.65 28.18 0.67
C VAL A 21 3.16 27.06 1.58
N PHE A 22 1.98 26.48 1.32
CA PHE A 22 1.46 25.35 2.07
C PHE A 22 2.39 24.13 2.02
N TYR A 23 2.93 23.77 0.85
CA TYR A 23 3.89 22.66 0.72
C TYR A 23 5.19 22.89 1.51
N GLN A 24 5.61 24.14 1.73
CA GLN A 24 6.75 24.44 2.60
C GLN A 24 6.46 24.16 4.08
N THR A 25 5.19 24.04 4.47
CA THR A 25 4.78 23.74 5.86
C THR A 25 4.60 22.25 6.14
N ILE A 26 4.79 21.39 5.13
CA ILE A 26 4.65 19.94 5.21
C ILE A 26 6.04 19.30 5.19
N ASP A 27 6.29 18.39 6.13
CA ASP A 27 7.39 17.44 5.99
C ASP A 27 6.99 16.36 4.99
N THR A 28 7.65 16.34 3.83
CA THR A 28 7.40 15.36 2.77
C THR A 28 8.19 14.08 2.94
N ASN A 29 9.15 14.04 3.85
CA ASN A 29 10.20 13.03 3.85
C ASN A 29 10.11 12.06 5.04
N HIS A 30 9.58 12.48 6.20
CA HIS A 30 9.63 11.63 7.40
C HIS A 30 8.25 11.34 7.97
N MET A 31 7.50 12.35 8.39
CA MET A 31 6.23 12.12 9.10
C MET A 31 5.11 13.04 8.64
N PRO A 32 3.87 12.52 8.50
CA PRO A 32 2.73 13.38 8.26
C PRO A 32 2.49 14.27 9.47
N LYS A 33 2.11 15.54 9.23
CA LYS A 33 1.86 16.54 10.28
C LYS A 33 0.86 16.09 11.36
N TYR A 34 -0.08 15.24 10.99
CA TYR A 34 -1.07 14.66 11.90
C TYR A 34 -0.85 13.15 11.99
N THR A 35 -0.11 12.71 13.00
CA THR A 35 0.12 11.29 13.29
C THR A 35 -0.93 10.72 14.26
N PRO A 36 -1.27 9.43 14.14
CA PRO A 36 -2.12 8.74 15.11
C PRO A 36 -1.46 8.70 16.49
N GLY A 37 -2.13 9.25 17.50
CA GLY A 37 -1.70 9.17 18.90
C GLY A 37 -2.07 10.38 19.74
N GLY A 38 -2.05 11.59 19.16
CA GLY A 38 -2.28 12.85 19.88
C GLY A 38 -3.74 13.30 20.03
N GLY A 39 -4.68 12.71 19.30
CA GLY A 39 -6.11 13.02 19.39
C GLY A 39 -6.89 12.46 18.21
N GLY A 40 -8.11 11.94 18.47
CA GLY A 40 -9.21 11.67 17.52
C GLY A 40 -8.95 10.91 16.20
N SER A 41 -7.72 10.55 15.87
CA SER A 41 -7.36 10.06 14.54
C SER A 41 -7.90 8.65 14.32
N LEU A 42 -8.55 8.45 13.17
CA LEU A 42 -9.01 7.14 12.68
C LEU A 42 -7.88 6.11 12.67
N LEU A 43 -6.64 6.56 12.48
CA LEU A 43 -5.43 5.75 12.43
C LEU A 43 -4.93 5.29 13.82
N ARG A 44 -5.61 5.66 14.92
CA ARG A 44 -5.26 5.19 16.28
C ARG A 44 -5.41 3.67 16.41
N HIS A 45 -6.31 3.08 15.63
CA HIS A 45 -6.49 1.63 15.56
C HIS A 45 -6.18 1.19 14.14
N PRO A 46 -5.20 0.28 13.94
CA PRO A 46 -4.89 -0.22 12.61
C PRO A 46 -6.10 -0.99 12.05
N ALA A 47 -6.40 -0.75 10.78
CA ALA A 47 -7.40 -1.53 10.06
C ALA A 47 -6.81 -2.89 9.62
N MET A 48 -7.69 -3.86 9.40
CA MET A 48 -7.34 -5.16 8.85
C MET A 48 -7.89 -5.27 7.43
N GLY A 49 -7.04 -5.69 6.49
CA GLY A 49 -7.44 -6.06 5.13
C GLY A 49 -7.17 -7.54 4.88
N PHE A 50 -7.79 -8.11 3.85
CA PHE A 50 -7.53 -9.48 3.43
C PHE A 50 -7.27 -9.57 1.92
N ARG A 51 -6.73 -10.72 1.52
CA ARG A 51 -6.51 -11.15 0.14
C ARG A 51 -7.03 -12.59 -0.02
N PRO A 52 -7.48 -13.01 -1.21
CA PRO A 52 -7.59 -12.24 -2.45
C PRO A 52 -8.75 -11.24 -2.45
N LEU A 53 -8.71 -10.27 -3.37
CA LEU A 53 -9.81 -9.32 -3.58
C LEU A 53 -10.85 -9.89 -4.56
N PRO A 54 -12.14 -9.52 -4.42
CA PRO A 54 -13.18 -9.88 -5.38
C PRO A 54 -12.90 -9.29 -6.77
N ARG A 55 -13.54 -9.88 -7.78
CA ARG A 55 -13.54 -9.38 -9.17
C ARG A 55 -14.10 -7.95 -9.25
N SER A 56 -13.69 -7.23 -10.28
CA SER A 56 -14.06 -5.81 -10.49
C SER A 56 -15.55 -5.56 -10.74
N ASP A 57 -16.32 -6.60 -11.03
CA ASP A 57 -17.78 -6.56 -11.16
C ASP A 57 -18.49 -6.59 -9.79
N ASN A 58 -17.79 -7.00 -8.71
CA ASN A 58 -18.32 -7.16 -7.37
C ASN A 58 -17.42 -6.51 -6.29
N VAL A 59 -16.78 -5.37 -6.62
CA VAL A 59 -15.79 -4.69 -5.75
C VAL A 59 -16.35 -4.29 -4.39
N GLU A 60 -17.65 -4.05 -4.29
CA GLU A 60 -18.30 -3.66 -3.03
C GLU A 60 -18.53 -4.84 -2.07
N SER A 61 -18.27 -6.08 -2.50
CA SER A 61 -18.54 -7.29 -1.72
C SER A 61 -17.26 -7.91 -1.19
N THR A 62 -17.21 -8.22 0.11
CA THR A 62 -16.13 -9.05 0.69
C THR A 62 -16.33 -10.55 0.47
N LEU A 63 -17.22 -10.93 -0.46
CA LEU A 63 -17.60 -12.32 -0.70
C LEU A 63 -16.57 -13.04 -1.59
N ILE A 64 -15.98 -14.09 -1.05
CA ILE A 64 -15.22 -15.08 -1.82
C ILE A 64 -16.16 -16.25 -2.09
N TRP A 65 -16.45 -16.48 -3.36
CA TRP A 65 -17.25 -17.61 -3.80
C TRP A 65 -16.59 -18.23 -5.04
N TYR A 66 -16.56 -19.56 -5.07
CA TYR A 66 -16.05 -20.32 -6.20
C TYR A 66 -16.69 -21.69 -6.23
N LYS A 67 -16.75 -22.30 -7.41
CA LYS A 67 -17.18 -23.67 -7.60
C LYS A 67 -16.00 -24.63 -7.45
N ASN A 68 -16.07 -25.51 -6.46
CA ASN A 68 -15.07 -26.57 -6.29
C ASN A 68 -15.01 -27.47 -7.54
N GLY A 69 -13.80 -27.74 -8.05
CA GLY A 69 -13.56 -28.54 -9.24
C GLY A 69 -13.65 -27.77 -10.56
N ASP A 70 -14.03 -26.49 -10.54
CA ASP A 70 -13.98 -25.62 -11.72
C ASP A 70 -12.71 -24.75 -11.67
N ASN A 71 -11.66 -25.23 -12.34
CA ASN A 71 -10.38 -24.53 -12.37
C ASN A 71 -10.50 -23.09 -12.87
N LYS A 72 -11.41 -22.80 -13.81
CA LYS A 72 -11.57 -21.44 -14.36
C LYS A 72 -12.17 -20.47 -13.34
N ASP A 73 -12.99 -20.97 -12.43
CA ASP A 73 -13.59 -20.14 -11.39
C ASP A 73 -12.60 -19.86 -10.25
N ILE A 74 -11.78 -20.87 -9.93
CA ILE A 74 -10.71 -20.80 -8.93
C ILE A 74 -9.54 -19.92 -9.40
N GLU A 75 -9.22 -19.96 -10.69
CA GLU A 75 -8.06 -19.30 -11.31
C GLU A 75 -7.95 -17.82 -10.96
N HIS A 76 -9.06 -17.08 -10.93
CA HIS A 76 -9.03 -15.67 -10.54
C HIS A 76 -8.48 -15.47 -9.13
N TRP A 77 -8.93 -16.28 -8.19
CA TRP A 77 -8.57 -16.17 -6.77
C TRP A 77 -7.12 -16.58 -6.55
N THR A 78 -6.67 -17.66 -7.19
CA THR A 78 -5.28 -18.13 -7.09
C THR A 78 -4.31 -17.16 -7.76
N ASN A 79 -4.63 -16.68 -8.97
CA ASN A 79 -3.76 -15.73 -9.67
C ASN A 79 -3.64 -14.41 -8.90
N SER A 80 -4.74 -13.92 -8.30
CA SER A 80 -4.69 -12.72 -7.46
C SER A 80 -3.81 -12.91 -6.21
N LEU A 81 -3.74 -14.11 -5.64
CA LEU A 81 -2.84 -14.43 -4.53
C LEU A 81 -1.39 -14.54 -4.99
N ASP A 82 -1.17 -15.24 -6.11
CA ASP A 82 0.15 -15.41 -6.71
C ASP A 82 0.77 -14.07 -7.10
N ASP A 83 0.00 -13.17 -7.71
CA ASP A 83 0.45 -11.82 -8.05
C ASP A 83 0.77 -10.98 -6.80
N PHE A 84 -0.01 -11.16 -5.73
CA PHE A 84 0.21 -10.45 -4.47
C PHE A 84 1.46 -10.94 -3.74
N ILE A 85 1.73 -12.25 -3.73
CA ILE A 85 2.86 -12.84 -3.02
C ILE A 85 4.17 -12.78 -3.82
N LYS A 86 4.10 -12.61 -5.15
CA LYS A 86 5.25 -12.57 -6.06
C LYS A 86 6.45 -11.73 -5.60
N PRO A 87 6.29 -10.51 -5.03
CA PRO A 87 7.44 -9.74 -4.52
C PRO A 87 8.18 -10.41 -3.34
N TYR A 88 7.49 -11.29 -2.61
CA TYR A 88 7.99 -11.98 -1.41
C TYR A 88 8.56 -13.38 -1.70
N GLU A 89 8.38 -13.91 -2.91
CA GLU A 89 8.86 -15.22 -3.31
C GLU A 89 10.40 -15.30 -3.28
N GLY A 90 10.92 -16.33 -2.59
CA GLY A 90 12.33 -16.71 -2.67
C GLY A 90 13.34 -15.75 -2.03
N ALA A 91 12.91 -14.75 -1.24
CA ALA A 91 13.81 -13.81 -0.54
C ALA A 91 14.91 -13.17 -1.42
N GLY A 92 14.69 -13.11 -2.74
CA GLY A 92 15.68 -12.70 -3.74
C GLY A 92 15.11 -12.16 -5.06
N GLY A 93 13.78 -12.03 -5.19
CA GLY A 93 13.13 -11.25 -6.25
C GLY A 93 13.18 -9.74 -5.98
N GLU A 94 12.60 -8.90 -6.85
CA GLU A 94 12.71 -7.41 -6.97
C GLU A 94 12.85 -6.57 -5.68
N LEU A 95 12.41 -7.08 -4.52
CA LEU A 95 12.70 -6.54 -3.19
C LEU A 95 14.13 -6.84 -2.66
N SER A 96 15.06 -7.38 -3.46
CA SER A 96 16.47 -7.57 -3.10
C SER A 96 17.26 -6.25 -3.11
N GLY A 97 16.76 -5.24 -2.39
CA GLY A 97 17.48 -3.99 -2.14
C GLY A 97 18.55 -4.16 -1.08
N GLN A 98 19.60 -3.32 -1.14
CA GLN A 98 20.72 -3.30 -0.18
C GLN A 98 20.27 -3.05 1.28
N HIS A 99 19.03 -2.57 1.45
CA HIS A 99 18.44 -2.20 2.73
C HIS A 99 17.55 -3.31 3.34
N LEU A 100 17.41 -4.48 2.71
CA LEU A 100 16.64 -5.59 3.28
C LEU A 100 17.50 -6.45 4.20
N VAL A 101 17.12 -6.55 5.48
CA VAL A 101 17.86 -7.29 6.50
C VAL A 101 17.01 -8.38 7.15
N GLU A 102 17.66 -9.46 7.60
CA GLU A 102 17.03 -10.42 8.50
C GLU A 102 16.87 -9.77 9.88
N CYS A 103 15.61 -9.57 10.24
CA CYS A 103 15.20 -9.09 11.55
C CYS A 103 14.83 -10.25 12.45
N ALA A 104 15.03 -10.05 13.74
CA ALA A 104 14.53 -10.90 14.81
C ALA A 104 13.96 -10.00 15.92
N GLU A 105 13.24 -10.57 16.88
CA GLU A 105 12.65 -9.79 17.99
C GLU A 105 13.72 -9.00 18.76
N ASP A 106 14.93 -9.54 18.85
CA ASP A 106 16.11 -8.94 19.48
C ASP A 106 16.98 -8.13 18.52
N LYS A 107 16.70 -8.18 17.21
CA LYS A 107 17.46 -7.53 16.16
C LYS A 107 16.54 -6.71 15.25
N LEU A 108 16.33 -5.47 15.65
CA LEU A 108 15.59 -4.46 14.89
C LEU A 108 16.43 -3.90 13.73
N PRO A 109 15.79 -3.46 12.63
CA PRO A 109 16.48 -2.82 11.52
C PRO A 109 16.96 -1.42 11.92
N ARG A 110 17.97 -0.91 11.22
CA ARG A 110 18.39 0.49 11.30
C ARG A 110 17.39 1.41 10.59
N ASP A 111 17.52 2.73 10.78
CA ASP A 111 16.60 3.72 10.21
C ASP A 111 16.49 3.66 8.68
N ASP A 112 17.53 3.17 8.00
CA ASP A 112 17.58 3.01 6.55
C ASP A 112 17.35 1.56 6.10
N GLU A 113 17.06 0.63 7.01
CA GLU A 113 16.87 -0.79 6.71
C GLU A 113 15.41 -1.20 6.92
N VAL A 114 14.99 -2.27 6.23
CA VAL A 114 13.66 -2.86 6.36
C VAL A 114 13.76 -4.36 6.60
N CYS A 115 12.85 -4.88 7.42
CA CYS A 115 12.82 -6.30 7.73
C CYS A 115 12.35 -7.12 6.55
N ARG A 116 13.11 -8.17 6.24
CA ARG A 116 12.70 -9.17 5.26
C ARG A 116 11.49 -9.95 5.79
N PHE A 117 10.47 -10.06 4.95
CA PHE A 117 9.39 -11.03 5.11
C PHE A 117 9.69 -12.26 4.23
N GLN A 118 9.54 -13.46 4.79
CA GLN A 118 9.72 -14.71 4.05
C GLN A 118 8.36 -15.39 3.84
N ASP A 119 8.01 -15.69 2.60
CA ASP A 119 6.81 -16.43 2.20
C ASP A 119 6.65 -17.78 2.94
N LYS A 120 7.76 -18.45 3.25
CA LYS A 120 7.81 -19.69 4.07
C LYS A 120 7.13 -19.56 5.43
N TRP A 121 7.01 -18.35 5.99
CA TRP A 121 6.31 -18.13 7.25
C TRP A 121 4.80 -18.38 7.15
N LEU A 122 4.24 -18.39 5.92
CA LEU A 122 2.83 -18.69 5.69
C LEU A 122 2.48 -20.19 5.82
N THR A 123 3.45 -21.04 6.19
CA THR A 123 3.33 -22.50 6.40
C THR A 123 2.96 -23.30 5.14
N ASP A 124 3.24 -24.61 5.16
CA ASP A 124 3.32 -25.47 3.96
C ASP A 124 2.10 -25.50 3.02
N LYS A 125 0.93 -25.05 3.47
CA LYS A 125 -0.34 -25.17 2.70
C LYS A 125 -0.77 -23.89 1.99
N CYS A 126 -0.19 -22.74 2.34
CA CYS A 126 -0.60 -21.43 1.83
C CYS A 126 0.55 -20.67 1.14
N GLN A 127 1.65 -21.36 0.84
CA GLN A 127 2.71 -20.86 -0.04
C GLN A 127 2.46 -21.35 -1.47
N LYS A 128 2.90 -20.56 -2.44
CA LYS A 128 2.89 -20.97 -3.84
C LYS A 128 3.79 -22.19 -4.03
N ALA A 129 3.30 -23.17 -4.79
CA ALA A 129 4.01 -24.42 -5.07
C ALA A 129 5.22 -24.21 -5.99
#